data_AF-A0A534VCT4-F1
#
_entry.id   AF-A0A534VCT4-F1
#
_cell.length_a   1.000
_cell.length_b   1.000
_cell.length_c   1.000
_cell.angle_alpha   90.00
_cell.angle_beta   90.00
_cell.angle_gamma   90.00
#
_symmetry.space_group_name_H-M   'P 1'
#
loop_
_entity.id
_entity.type
_entity.pdbx_description
1 polymer ?
#
loop_
_entity_poly.entity_id
_entity_poly.type
_entity_poly.pdbx_seq_one_letter_code
_entity_poly.pdbx_strand_id
1 'polypeptide(L)'
;MADVRSIRNGESKMMLGFIVRRCAADIGHTPTAVEFAKWANGQYQSGKRFCLFGKEISPTVAKIMFSQPGRLVSVSPEGLARISKPNGR
;
A
#
# COMPACT_ATOMS: atom_id res chain seq x y z
N MET A 1 -3.96 1.40 -30.95
CA MET A 1 -3.57 0.33 -30.02
C MET A 1 -2.80 1.00 -28.90
N ALA A 2 -3.40 1.12 -27.71
CA ALA A 2 -2.89 1.93 -26.62
C ALA A 2 -1.60 1.34 -26.02
N ASP A 3 -0.68 2.24 -25.70
CA ASP A 3 0.68 2.04 -25.25
C ASP A 3 0.80 1.14 -24.01
N VAL A 4 1.44 -0.02 -24.16
CA VAL A 4 1.76 -0.99 -23.07
C VAL A 4 3.23 -0.84 -22.64
N ARG A 5 3.85 0.34 -22.82
CA ARG A 5 5.30 0.51 -22.64
C ARG A 5 5.72 1.64 -21.70
N SER A 6 4.82 2.12 -20.83
CA SER A 6 5.17 3.03 -19.73
C SER A 6 4.88 2.44 -18.33
N ILE A 7 5.23 1.17 -18.09
CA ILE A 7 5.32 0.59 -16.72
C ILE A 7 6.78 0.24 -16.39
N ARG A 8 7.72 1.05 -16.89
CA ARG A 8 9.11 1.00 -16.49
C ARG A 8 9.47 2.38 -15.99
N ASN A 9 9.75 2.44 -14.67
CA ASN A 9 10.35 3.55 -13.94
C ASN A 9 9.39 4.51 -13.21
N GLY A 10 9.48 4.51 -11.87
CA GLY A 10 9.02 5.60 -11.00
C GLY A 10 7.69 5.38 -10.30
N GLU A 11 7.72 4.76 -9.11
CA GLU A 11 6.82 5.07 -7.99
C GLU A 11 5.35 5.35 -8.33
N SER A 12 4.51 4.31 -8.35
CA SER A 12 3.07 4.52 -8.52
C SER A 12 2.52 5.29 -7.32
N LYS A 13 2.17 6.56 -7.53
CA LYS A 13 1.64 7.43 -6.48
C LYS A 13 0.20 7.05 -6.19
N MET A 14 -0.10 6.75 -4.95
CA MET A 14 -1.45 6.43 -4.49
C MET A 14 -1.83 7.28 -3.30
N MET A 15 -3.12 7.60 -3.18
CA MET A 15 -3.63 8.38 -2.06
C MET A 15 -3.63 7.55 -0.78
N LEU A 16 -3.07 8.09 0.30
CA LEU A 16 -3.00 7.41 1.60
C LEU A 16 -4.36 6.91 2.08
N GLY A 17 -5.41 7.72 1.95
CA GLY A 17 -6.76 7.34 2.34
C GLY A 17 -7.25 6.07 1.64
N PHE A 18 -6.88 5.85 0.38
CA PHE A 18 -7.20 4.61 -0.33
C PHE A 18 -6.47 3.40 0.28
N ILE A 19 -5.18 3.56 0.55
CA ILE A 19 -4.35 2.50 1.16
C ILE A 19 -4.88 2.12 2.54
N VAL A 20 -5.23 3.11 3.37
CA VAL A 20 -5.81 2.88 4.71
C VAL A 20 -7.13 2.14 4.61
N ARG A 21 -8.01 2.52 3.67
CA ARG A 21 -9.28 1.80 3.43
C ARG A 21 -9.06 0.37 2.97
N ARG A 22 -8.07 0.12 2.11
CA ARG A 22 -7.73 -1.25 1.67
C ARG A 22 -7.18 -2.09 2.82
N CYS A 23 -6.35 -1.50 3.68
CA CYS A 23 -5.88 -2.13 4.90
C CYS A 23 -7.06 -2.50 5.82
N ALA A 24 -7.98 -1.55 6.04
CA ALA A 24 -9.18 -1.78 6.85
C ALA A 24 -10.04 -2.93 6.31
N ALA A 25 -10.21 -3.00 4.99
CA ALA A 25 -10.93 -4.08 4.33
C ALA A 25 -10.23 -5.45 4.44
N ASP A 26 -8.89 -5.46 4.50
CA ASP A 26 -8.08 -6.69 4.60
C ASP A 26 -8.08 -7.26 6.02
N ILE A 27 -8.08 -6.40 7.04
CA ILE A 27 -8.07 -6.79 8.46
C ILE A 27 -9.49 -6.87 9.08
N GLY A 28 -10.50 -6.32 8.41
CA GLY A 28 -11.91 -6.36 8.84
C GLY A 28 -12.34 -5.25 9.82
N HIS A 29 -11.46 -4.32 10.17
CA HIS A 29 -11.74 -3.19 11.08
C HIS A 29 -10.89 -1.96 10.75
N THR A 30 -11.14 -0.85 11.45
CA THR A 30 -10.33 0.38 11.28
C THR A 30 -8.91 0.15 11.84
N PRO A 31 -7.85 0.21 11.00
CA PRO A 31 -6.50 -0.14 11.43
C PRO A 31 -5.94 0.84 12.45
N THR A 32 -5.27 0.32 13.47
CA THR A 32 -4.35 1.11 14.29
C THR A 32 -3.04 1.37 13.54
N ALA A 33 -2.24 2.33 14.02
CA ALA A 33 -0.98 2.68 13.37
C ALA A 33 0.02 1.51 13.35
N VAL A 34 -0.02 0.67 14.39
CA VAL A 34 0.80 -0.55 14.50
C VAL A 34 0.35 -1.58 13.48
N GLU A 35 -0.96 -1.82 13.36
CA GLU A 35 -1.51 -2.77 12.39
C GLU A 35 -1.27 -2.32 10.96
N PHE A 36 -1.44 -1.03 10.66
CA PHE A 36 -1.15 -0.49 9.35
C PHE A 36 0.32 -0.66 8.97
N ALA A 37 1.25 -0.36 9.90
CA ALA A 37 2.67 -0.58 9.67
C ALA A 37 2.98 -2.07 9.43
N LYS A 38 2.42 -2.97 10.26
CA LYS A 38 2.59 -4.42 10.10
C LYS A 38 2.02 -4.91 8.76
N TRP A 39 0.85 -4.43 8.37
CA TRP A 39 0.21 -4.75 7.11
C TRP A 39 1.02 -4.23 5.91
N ALA A 40 1.52 -2.99 5.97
CA ALA A 40 2.34 -2.39 4.93
C ALA A 40 3.73 -3.07 4.79
N ASN A 41 4.33 -3.52 5.89
CA ASN A 41 5.66 -4.16 5.91
C ASN A 41 5.61 -5.69 5.74
N GLY A 42 4.44 -6.30 5.94
CA GLY A 42 4.22 -7.74 5.98
C GLY A 42 3.67 -8.33 4.68
N GLN A 43 3.89 -7.65 3.55
CA GLN A 43 3.30 -8.04 2.29
C GLN A 43 4.02 -9.27 1.74
N TYR A 44 3.27 -10.33 1.38
CA TYR A 44 3.83 -11.54 0.76
C TYR A 44 3.31 -11.66 -0.68
N GLN A 45 4.23 -11.75 -1.64
CA GLN A 45 3.92 -11.99 -3.05
C GLN A 45 4.98 -12.93 -3.63
N SER A 46 4.54 -13.99 -4.31
CA SER A 46 5.42 -15.00 -4.91
C SER A 46 6.50 -15.55 -3.97
N GLY A 47 6.14 -15.79 -2.70
CA GLY A 47 7.05 -16.34 -1.69
C GLY A 47 8.08 -15.36 -1.13
N LYS A 48 8.09 -14.09 -1.57
CA LYS A 48 8.96 -13.05 -1.02
C LYS A 48 8.16 -12.05 -0.19
N ARG A 49 8.74 -11.67 0.94
CA ARG A 49 8.23 -10.56 1.76
C ARG A 49 8.72 -9.24 1.17
N PHE A 50 7.81 -8.29 1.00
CA PHE A 50 8.12 -6.96 0.51
C PHE A 50 7.39 -5.90 1.33
N CYS A 51 7.82 -4.65 1.17
CA CYS A 51 7.18 -3.50 1.80
C CYS A 51 6.37 -2.73 0.76
N LEU A 52 5.14 -2.34 1.14
CA LEU A 52 4.23 -1.56 0.29
C LEU A 52 4.86 -0.24 -0.18
N PHE A 53 5.61 0.42 0.70
CA PHE A 53 6.28 1.69 0.40
C PHE A 53 7.73 1.49 -0.08
N GLY A 54 8.12 0.27 -0.46
CA GLY A 54 9.51 -0.09 -0.79
C GLY A 54 10.46 -0.16 0.41
N LYS A 55 10.07 0.39 1.56
CA LYS A 55 10.79 0.32 2.83
C LYS A 55 9.83 0.06 4.00
N GLU A 56 10.39 -0.46 5.09
CA GLU A 56 9.63 -0.60 6.32
C GLU A 56 9.24 0.76 6.87
N ILE A 57 7.97 0.89 7.25
CA ILE A 57 7.45 2.05 7.96
C ILE A 57 7.28 1.73 9.44
N SER A 58 7.58 2.71 10.29
CA SER A 58 7.32 2.60 11.72
C SER A 58 5.86 2.98 12.06
N PRO A 59 5.33 2.54 13.21
CA PRO A 59 4.02 2.98 13.69
C PRO A 59 3.90 4.49 13.82
N THR A 60 5.00 5.19 14.13
CA THR A 60 5.03 6.66 14.18
C THR A 60 4.78 7.28 12.81
N VAL A 61 5.39 6.74 11.76
CA VAL A 61 5.14 7.18 10.38
C VAL A 61 3.70 6.88 9.97
N ALA A 62 3.18 5.70 10.31
CA ALA A 62 1.78 5.34 10.06
C ALA A 62 0.79 6.31 10.72
N LYS A 63 1.07 6.75 11.95
CA LYS A 63 0.24 7.75 12.65
C LYS A 63 0.22 9.11 11.93
N ILE A 64 1.37 9.55 11.40
CA ILE A 64 1.45 10.76 10.58
C ILE A 64 0.66 10.58 9.27
N MET A 65 0.76 9.40 8.64
CA MET A 65 0.02 9.07 7.42
C MET A 65 -1.49 9.15 7.61
N PHE A 66 -2.01 8.68 8.75
CA PHE A 66 -3.45 8.80 9.07
C PHE A 66 -3.94 10.24 9.19
N SER A 67 -3.07 11.16 9.60
CA SER A 67 -3.41 12.58 9.70
C SER A 67 -3.43 13.27 8.33
N GLN A 68 -3.03 12.57 7.26
CA GLN A 68 -2.87 13.11 5.91
C GLN A 68 -3.53 12.22 4.86
N PRO A 69 -4.85 11.96 4.93
CA PRO A 69 -5.51 11.02 4.03
C PRO A 69 -5.42 11.42 2.55
N GLY A 70 -5.36 12.72 2.24
CA GLY A 70 -5.22 13.23 0.87
C GLY A 70 -3.79 13.19 0.30
N ARG A 71 -2.78 12.83 1.11
CA ARG A 71 -1.39 12.85 0.65
C ARG A 71 -1.11 11.66 -0.28
N LEU A 72 -0.51 11.98 -1.41
CA LEU A 72 0.01 10.99 -2.36
C LEU A 72 1.31 10.41 -1.82
N VAL A 73 1.42 9.08 -1.87
CA VAL A 73 2.58 8.31 -1.43
C VAL A 73 3.02 7.34 -2.51
N SER A 74 4.34 7.17 -2.65
CA SER A 74 4.94 6.21 -3.56
C SER A 74 4.69 4.78 -3.07
N VAL A 75 4.11 3.95 -3.94
CA VAL A 75 3.92 2.52 -3.69
C VAL A 75 4.84 1.74 -4.63
N SER A 76 5.44 0.66 -4.13
CA SER A 76 6.21 -0.28 -4.95
C SER A 76 5.30 -0.98 -5.98
N PRO A 77 5.80 -1.34 -7.17
CA PRO A 77 4.98 -2.02 -8.18
C PRO A 77 4.34 -3.32 -7.65
N GLU A 78 5.05 -4.06 -6.80
CA GLU A 78 4.57 -5.27 -6.12
C GLU A 78 3.42 -4.96 -5.15
N GLY A 79 3.52 -3.84 -4.42
CA GLY A 79 2.48 -3.32 -3.54
C GLY A 79 1.23 -2.88 -4.28
N LEU A 80 1.42 -2.19 -5.40
CA LEU A 80 0.35 -1.79 -6.28
C LEU A 80 -0.42 -3.00 -6.81
N ALA A 81 0.28 -4.06 -7.23
CA ALA A 81 -0.35 -5.28 -7.73
C ALA A 81 -1.27 -5.95 -6.70
N ARG A 82 -0.95 -5.89 -5.39
CA ARG A 82 -1.82 -6.45 -4.34
C ARG A 82 -3.04 -5.56 -4.08
N ILE A 83 -2.83 -4.25 -3.90
CA ILE A 83 -3.93 -3.33 -3.55
C ILE A 83 -4.86 -3.06 -4.73
N SER A 84 -4.37 -3.15 -5.96
CA SER A 84 -5.14 -2.99 -7.19
C SER A 84 -5.94 -4.22 -7.58
N LYS A 85 -5.63 -5.42 -7.05
CA LYS A 85 -6.47 -6.59 -7.30
C LYS A 85 -7.82 -6.36 -6.63
N PRO A 86 -8.94 -6.33 -7.39
CA PRO A 86 -10.25 -6.43 -6.78
C PRO A 86 -10.26 -7.74 -6.00
N ASN A 87 -10.80 -7.74 -4.77
CA ASN A 87 -11.18 -9.01 -4.16
C ASN A 87 -12.17 -9.65 -5.14
N GLY A 88 -11.68 -10.62 -5.93
CA GLY A 88 -12.50 -11.46 -6.77
C GLY A 88 -13.48 -12.15 -5.84
N ARG A 89 -14.75 -11.82 -6.04
CA ARG A 89 -15.89 -12.44 -5.39
C ARG A 89 -16.12 -13.80 -6.01
#